data_AF-A0AAV7NHC4-F1
#
_entry.id   AF-A0AAV7NHC4-F1
#
_cell.length_a   1.000
_cell.length_b   1.000
_cell.length_c   1.000
_cell.angle_alpha   90.00
_cell.angle_beta   90.00
_cell.angle_gamma   90.00
#
_symmetry.space_group_name_H-M   'P 1'
#
loop_
_entity.id
_entity.type
_entity.pdbx_description
1 polymer ?
#
loop_
_entity_poly.entity_id
_entity_poly.type
_entity_poly.pdbx_seq_one_letter_code
_entity_poly.pdbx_strand_id
1 'polypeptide(L)'
;MANPRSKSDCTLLDMLIEPTRVAAGEGRSAAVHEHAPEDGYCGGAPVTHSFLEALFSSLWEDIHVIKKELLSDLHEVRRVVDAIGERVSHLEDQSTIEQFQQGILRLRDQLIDLLSHIKDLENQSRRNNICMKGVPTGAEGTDIEASVQDLFGTILEASPIWRFRW
;
A
#
# COMPACT_ATOMS: atom_id res chain seq x y z
N MET A 1 14.13 -20.45 -29.09
CA MET A 1 14.32 -20.47 -27.62
C MET A 1 13.81 -19.16 -27.08
N ALA A 2 12.68 -19.19 -26.36
CA ALA A 2 11.94 -18.02 -25.92
C ALA A 2 12.31 -17.64 -24.48
N ASN A 3 12.42 -16.34 -24.23
CA ASN A 3 12.83 -15.70 -22.99
C ASN A 3 11.63 -15.53 -22.04
N PRO A 4 11.67 -15.98 -20.77
CA PRO A 4 10.60 -15.69 -19.82
C PRO A 4 10.88 -14.36 -19.11
N ARG A 5 10.23 -13.27 -19.57
CA ARG A 5 10.16 -12.02 -18.83
C ARG A 5 9.13 -12.15 -17.70
N SER A 6 9.65 -12.22 -16.49
CA SER A 6 9.14 -11.60 -15.27
C SER A 6 8.14 -10.46 -15.53
N LYS A 7 6.89 -10.66 -15.11
CA LYS A 7 5.95 -9.59 -14.77
C LYS A 7 5.34 -9.89 -13.41
N SER A 8 5.94 -9.29 -12.40
CA SER A 8 5.36 -9.04 -11.09
C SER A 8 4.29 -7.94 -11.26
N ASP A 9 3.06 -8.36 -11.53
CA ASP A 9 1.88 -7.50 -11.36
C ASP A 9 1.51 -7.54 -9.87
N CYS A 10 2.17 -6.71 -9.07
CA CYS A 10 1.69 -6.37 -7.73
C CYS A 10 0.67 -5.24 -7.88
N THR A 11 -0.59 -5.60 -8.12
CA THR A 11 -1.72 -4.68 -8.01
C THR A 11 -1.86 -4.23 -6.56
N LEU A 12 -1.68 -2.93 -6.36
CA LEU A 12 -1.82 -2.18 -5.11
C LEU A 12 -3.31 -2.02 -4.73
N LEU A 13 -4.08 -3.11 -4.81
CA LEU A 13 -5.54 -3.15 -4.75
C LEU A 13 -6.09 -4.13 -3.71
N ASP A 14 -5.22 -4.75 -2.90
CA ASP A 14 -5.60 -5.67 -1.81
C ASP A 14 -5.47 -5.07 -0.40
N MET A 15 -5.45 -3.74 -0.27
CA MET A 15 -5.73 -3.12 1.03
C MET A 15 -7.23 -3.23 1.33
N LEU A 16 -7.65 -4.44 1.71
CA LEU A 16 -8.88 -4.72 2.43
C LEU A 16 -8.99 -3.75 3.61
N ILE A 17 -9.83 -2.73 3.44
CA ILE A 17 -10.44 -2.05 4.58
C ILE A 17 -11.41 -3.07 5.17
N GLU A 18 -10.95 -3.80 6.19
CA GLU A 18 -11.88 -4.57 7.01
C GLU A 18 -12.90 -3.61 7.63
N PRO A 19 -14.21 -3.77 7.39
CA PRO A 19 -15.20 -2.99 8.09
C PRO A 19 -15.11 -3.35 9.58
N THR A 20 -14.84 -2.35 10.41
CA THR A 20 -14.86 -2.46 11.86
C THR A 20 -16.22 -3.03 12.27
N ARG A 21 -16.22 -4.29 12.70
CA ARG A 21 -17.38 -4.98 13.26
C ARG A 21 -17.73 -4.29 14.58
N VAL A 22 -18.74 -3.42 14.55
CA VAL A 22 -19.34 -2.89 15.77
C VAL A 22 -19.99 -4.08 16.48
N ALA A 23 -19.43 -4.49 17.61
CA ALA A 23 -20.00 -5.52 18.46
C ALA A 23 -21.37 -5.02 18.95
N ALA A 24 -22.44 -5.64 18.45
CA ALA A 24 -23.77 -5.48 19.00
C ALA A 24 -23.72 -5.94 20.46
N GLY A 25 -23.99 -5.02 21.39
CA GLY A 25 -24.03 -5.29 22.81
C GLY A 25 -24.96 -6.44 23.14
N GLU A 26 -24.42 -7.42 23.86
CA GLU A 26 -25.14 -8.57 24.40
C GLU A 26 -26.22 -8.08 25.37
N GLY A 27 -27.48 -8.15 24.94
CA GLY A 27 -28.64 -8.05 25.82
C GLY A 27 -28.65 -9.23 26.78
N ARG A 28 -28.27 -9.00 28.03
CA ARG A 28 -28.42 -9.94 29.13
C ARG A 28 -29.76 -9.75 29.84
N SER A 29 -30.33 -10.90 30.22
CA SER A 29 -31.40 -11.13 31.20
C SER A 29 -32.84 -10.89 30.71
N ALA A 30 -33.82 -11.76 30.97
CA ALA A 30 -33.85 -12.94 31.85
C ALA A 30 -34.95 -13.89 31.36
N ALA A 31 -34.78 -15.17 31.69
CA ALA A 31 -35.75 -16.23 31.49
C ALA A 31 -37.11 -15.85 32.10
N VAL A 32 -38.15 -15.91 31.28
CA VAL A 32 -39.55 -15.80 31.69
C VAL A 32 -39.93 -17.12 32.36
N HIS A 33 -40.07 -17.09 33.68
CA HIS A 33 -40.72 -18.16 34.45
C HIS A 33 -42.20 -17.79 34.60
N GLU A 34 -43.07 -18.73 34.24
CA GLU A 34 -44.53 -18.69 34.39
C GLU A 34 -45.00 -18.18 35.76
N HIS A 35 -46.04 -17.33 35.76
CA HIS A 35 -47.16 -17.45 36.68
C HIS A 35 -48.36 -16.67 36.12
N ALA A 36 -49.43 -17.38 35.80
CA ALA A 36 -50.75 -16.78 35.66
C ALA A 36 -51.24 -16.26 37.03
N PRO A 37 -51.88 -15.10 37.08
CA PRO A 37 -52.90 -14.84 38.07
C PRO A 37 -54.26 -14.70 37.41
N GLU A 38 -55.21 -15.31 38.10
CA GLU A 38 -56.63 -15.35 37.80
C GLU A 38 -57.26 -13.95 37.75
N ASP A 39 -58.43 -13.93 37.11
CA ASP A 39 -59.33 -12.81 36.96
C ASP A 39 -59.54 -12.04 38.27
N GLY A 40 -59.16 -10.77 38.27
CA GLY A 40 -59.34 -9.86 39.39
C GLY A 40 -59.51 -8.44 38.90
N TYR A 41 -60.73 -8.08 38.50
CA TYR A 41 -61.17 -6.70 38.32
C TYR A 41 -60.92 -5.92 39.62
N CYS A 42 -59.80 -5.19 39.70
CA CYS A 42 -59.58 -4.17 40.72
C CYS A 42 -59.95 -2.82 40.14
N GLY A 43 -60.95 -2.18 40.75
CA GLY A 43 -61.48 -0.87 40.36
C GLY A 43 -60.39 0.18 40.18
N GLY A 44 -60.58 1.02 39.17
CA GLY A 44 -59.73 2.17 38.89
C GLY A 44 -59.65 3.08 40.11
N ALA A 45 -58.55 2.99 40.86
CA ALA A 45 -58.19 3.98 41.85
C ALA A 45 -58.02 5.33 41.13
N PRO A 46 -58.56 6.43 41.67
CA PRO A 46 -58.39 7.74 41.05
C PRO A 46 -56.90 8.09 41.02
N VAL A 47 -56.38 8.41 39.84
CA VAL A 47 -55.03 8.94 39.68
C VAL A 47 -54.93 10.18 40.57
N THR A 48 -54.14 10.09 41.63
CA THR A 48 -53.96 11.20 42.56
C THR A 48 -52.97 12.19 41.97
N HIS A 49 -53.18 13.48 42.24
CA HIS A 49 -52.29 14.56 41.80
C HIS A 49 -50.82 14.28 42.15
N SER A 50 -50.57 13.68 43.31
CA SER A 50 -49.24 13.31 43.79
C SER A 50 -48.53 12.27 42.92
N PHE A 51 -49.26 11.35 42.27
CA PHE A 51 -48.67 10.37 41.36
C PHE A 51 -48.22 11.03 40.06
N LEU A 52 -49.01 11.96 39.52
CA LEU A 52 -48.62 12.74 38.35
C LEU A 52 -47.43 13.64 38.65
N GLU A 53 -47.38 14.30 39.80
CA GLU A 53 -46.23 15.11 40.22
C GLU A 53 -44.95 14.29 40.38
N ALA A 54 -45.04 13.09 40.93
CA ALA A 54 -43.90 12.18 41.04
C ALA A 54 -43.42 11.70 39.66
N LEU A 55 -44.33 11.36 38.75
CA LEU A 55 -43.99 11.00 37.37
C LEU A 55 -43.34 12.15 36.60
N PHE A 56 -43.89 13.37 36.70
CA PHE A 56 -43.29 14.54 36.07
C PHE A 56 -41.90 14.86 36.63
N SER A 57 -41.72 14.71 37.95
CA SER A 57 -40.41 14.92 38.59
C SER A 57 -39.39 13.88 38.12
N SER A 58 -39.78 12.61 38.04
CA SER A 58 -38.92 11.53 37.50
C SER A 58 -38.56 11.77 36.04
N LEU A 59 -39.56 12.08 35.20
CA LEU A 59 -39.35 12.38 33.78
C LEU A 59 -38.41 13.56 33.59
N TRP A 60 -38.55 14.60 34.42
CA TRP A 60 -37.70 15.78 34.33
C TRP A 60 -36.25 15.47 34.72
N GLU A 61 -36.06 14.64 35.74
CA GLU A 61 -34.72 14.17 36.13
C GLU A 61 -34.09 13.34 35.00
N ASP A 62 -34.84 12.41 34.41
CA ASP A 62 -34.38 11.61 33.27
C ASP A 62 -34.00 12.51 32.07
N ILE A 63 -34.79 13.53 31.77
CA ILE A 63 -34.48 14.51 30.72
C ILE A 63 -33.18 15.27 31.04
N HIS A 64 -32.93 15.64 32.30
CA HIS A 64 -31.68 16.31 32.67
C HIS A 64 -30.47 15.39 32.58
N VAL A 65 -30.62 14.12 32.93
CA VAL A 65 -29.57 13.11 32.78
C VAL A 65 -29.24 12.93 31.31
N ILE A 66 -30.24 12.67 30.45
CA ILE A 66 -30.05 12.51 29.01
C ILE A 66 -29.42 13.76 28.39
N LYS A 67 -29.85 14.95 28.80
CA LYS A 67 -29.26 16.21 28.31
C LYS A 67 -27.79 16.32 28.68
N LYS A 68 -27.40 15.95 29.90
CA LYS A 68 -26.00 15.98 30.34
C LYS A 68 -25.16 14.97 29.58
N GLU A 69 -25.65 13.75 29.40
CA GLU A 69 -25.00 12.70 28.62
C GLU A 69 -24.78 13.15 27.17
N LEU A 70 -25.81 13.68 26.53
CA LEU A 70 -25.74 14.15 25.15
C LEU A 70 -24.76 15.31 24.97
N LEU A 71 -24.69 16.23 25.94
CA LEU A 71 -23.68 17.30 25.93
C LEU A 71 -22.26 16.74 26.10
N SER A 72 -22.09 15.75 26.97
CA SER A 72 -20.80 15.07 27.16
C SER A 72 -20.35 14.39 25.88
N ASP A 73 -21.24 13.64 25.24
CA ASP A 73 -20.95 12.94 23.99
C ASP A 73 -20.60 13.92 22.85
N LEU A 74 -21.32 15.04 22.75
CA LEU A 74 -21.00 16.09 21.79
C LEU A 74 -19.62 16.70 22.03
N HIS A 75 -19.23 16.91 23.29
CA HIS A 75 -17.88 17.37 23.61
C HIS A 75 -16.81 16.37 23.24
N GLU A 76 -17.08 15.07 23.43
CA GLU A 76 -16.14 14.02 23.06
C GLU A 76 -16.00 13.87 21.55
N VAL A 77 -17.12 13.88 20.82
CA VAL A 77 -17.11 13.90 19.35
C VAL A 77 -16.32 15.10 18.83
N ARG A 78 -16.50 16.28 19.42
CA ARG A 78 -15.73 17.48 19.05
C ARG A 78 -14.24 17.28 19.21
N ARG A 79 -13.79 16.71 20.34
CA ARG A 79 -12.37 16.40 20.57
C ARG A 79 -11.82 15.42 19.55
N VAL A 80 -12.57 14.37 19.23
CA VAL A 80 -12.16 13.39 18.22
C VAL A 80 -12.03 14.05 16.85
N VAL A 81 -12.98 14.91 16.47
CA VAL A 81 -12.93 15.65 15.20
C VAL A 81 -11.72 16.59 15.16
N ASP A 82 -11.44 17.32 16.24
CA ASP A 82 -10.28 18.21 16.32
C ASP A 82 -8.96 17.41 16.18
N ALA A 83 -8.83 16.28 16.89
CA ALA A 83 -7.67 15.40 16.79
C ALA A 83 -7.50 14.77 15.39
N ILE A 84 -8.60 14.42 14.73
CA ILE A 84 -8.57 13.96 13.33
C ILE A 84 -8.12 15.12 12.43
N GLY A 85 -8.63 16.33 12.65
CA GLY A 85 -8.26 17.52 11.89
C GLY A 85 -6.76 17.82 11.97
N GLU A 86 -6.16 17.73 13.17
CA GLU A 86 -4.71 17.89 13.34
C GLU A 86 -3.92 16.80 12.61
N ARG A 87 -4.34 15.53 12.72
CA ARG A 87 -3.68 14.41 12.02
C ARG A 87 -3.76 14.55 10.51
N VAL A 88 -4.92 14.96 10.00
CA VAL A 88 -5.11 15.23 8.57
C VAL A 88 -4.24 16.40 8.14
N SER A 89 -4.21 17.50 8.90
CA SER A 89 -3.34 18.65 8.60
C SER A 89 -1.86 18.26 8.57
N HIS A 90 -1.41 17.34 9.43
CA HIS A 90 -0.04 16.83 9.41
C HIS A 90 0.22 15.86 8.24
N LEU A 91 -0.78 15.12 7.76
CA LEU A 91 -0.64 14.27 6.58
C LEU A 91 -0.68 15.07 5.28
N GLU A 92 -1.50 16.13 5.27
CA GLU A 92 -1.63 17.08 4.18
C GLU A 92 -0.52 18.14 4.19
N ASP A 93 0.38 18.11 5.18
CA ASP A 93 1.50 19.02 5.30
C ASP A 93 2.34 18.88 4.03
N GLN A 94 2.08 19.79 3.08
CA GLN A 94 2.51 19.72 1.69
C GLN A 94 4.03 19.61 1.60
N SER A 95 4.73 20.12 2.61
CA SER A 95 6.18 19.99 2.77
C SER A 95 6.67 18.54 2.73
N THR A 96 5.96 17.60 3.36
CA THR A 96 6.37 16.18 3.38
C THR A 96 6.15 15.53 2.02
N ILE A 97 5.00 15.78 1.40
CA ILE A 97 4.67 15.26 0.07
C ILE A 97 5.64 15.82 -0.98
N GLU A 98 5.94 17.12 -0.93
CA GLU A 98 6.91 17.77 -1.81
C GLU A 98 8.32 17.20 -1.62
N GLN A 99 8.74 16.97 -0.37
CA GLN A 99 10.03 16.33 -0.07
C GLN A 99 10.12 14.91 -0.66
N PHE A 100 9.05 14.12 -0.53
CA PHE A 100 9.01 12.78 -1.14
C PHE A 100 9.07 12.84 -2.66
N GLN A 101 8.32 13.76 -3.29
CA GLN A 101 8.34 13.95 -4.73
C GLN A 101 9.74 14.38 -5.23
N GLN A 102 10.38 15.33 -4.55
CA GLN A 102 11.75 15.74 -4.87
C GLN A 102 12.75 14.60 -4.68
N GLY A 103 12.59 13.78 -3.64
CA GLY A 103 13.40 12.60 -3.40
C GLY A 103 13.29 11.57 -4.53
N ILE A 104 12.06 11.30 -4.99
CA ILE A 104 11.79 10.40 -6.11
C ILE A 104 12.44 10.91 -7.40
N LEU A 105 12.33 12.21 -7.69
CA LEU A 105 12.96 12.80 -8.87
C LEU A 105 14.48 12.68 -8.84
N ARG A 106 15.10 13.00 -7.69
CA ARG A 106 16.56 12.84 -7.51
C ARG A 106 17.02 11.40 -7.72
N LEU A 107 16.31 10.44 -7.14
CA LEU A 107 16.62 9.02 -7.31
C LEU A 107 16.50 8.58 -8.77
N ARG A 108 15.49 9.06 -9.48
CA ARG A 108 15.32 8.79 -10.91
C ARG A 108 16.49 9.33 -11.72
N ASP A 109 16.91 10.56 -11.46
CA ASP A 109 18.04 11.18 -12.18
C ASP A 109 19.34 10.41 -11.92
N GLN A 110 19.60 10.04 -10.66
CA GLN A 110 20.73 9.19 -10.30
C GLN A 110 20.71 7.84 -11.03
N LEU A 111 19.53 7.22 -11.19
CA LEU A 111 19.37 5.96 -11.90
C LEU A 111 19.69 6.12 -13.39
N ILE A 112 19.22 7.21 -14.01
CA ILE A 112 19.51 7.53 -15.42
C ILE A 112 21.02 7.73 -15.62
N ASP A 113 21.67 8.50 -14.75
CA ASP A 113 23.11 8.74 -14.82
C ASP A 113 23.92 7.45 -14.68
N LEU A 114 23.53 6.59 -13.73
CA LEU A 114 24.21 5.32 -13.48
C LEU A 114 24.03 4.36 -14.66
N LEU A 115 22.84 4.31 -15.27
CA LEU A 115 22.61 3.55 -16.51
C LEU A 115 23.45 4.06 -17.67
N SER A 116 23.54 5.38 -17.85
CA SER A 116 24.40 5.98 -18.88
C SER A 116 25.86 5.58 -18.65
N HIS A 117 26.33 5.66 -17.41
CA HIS A 117 27.70 5.30 -17.06
C HIS A 117 27.99 3.82 -17.32
N ILE A 118 27.09 2.91 -16.94
CA ILE A 118 27.22 1.48 -17.24
C ILE A 118 27.32 1.26 -18.75
N LYS A 119 26.43 1.89 -19.54
CA LYS A 119 26.45 1.76 -21.00
C LYS A 119 27.77 2.24 -21.59
N ASP A 120 28.31 3.35 -21.09
CA ASP A 120 29.59 3.88 -21.54
C ASP A 120 30.74 2.94 -21.19
N LEU A 121 30.76 2.38 -19.98
CA LEU A 121 31.74 1.39 -19.56
C LEU A 121 31.65 0.10 -20.38
N GLU A 122 30.44 -0.39 -20.66
CA GLU A 122 30.25 -1.56 -21.52
C GLU A 122 30.75 -1.30 -22.94
N ASN A 123 30.45 -0.12 -23.49
CA ASN A 123 30.96 0.29 -24.79
C ASN A 123 32.49 0.38 -24.78
N GLN A 124 33.07 0.98 -23.75
CA GLN A 124 34.52 1.11 -23.61
C GLN A 124 35.20 -0.25 -23.49
N SER A 125 34.62 -1.16 -22.71
CA SER A 125 35.10 -2.54 -22.56
C SER A 125 35.05 -3.30 -23.90
N ARG A 126 34.03 -3.06 -24.73
CA ARG A 126 33.85 -3.72 -26.03
C ARG A 126 34.52 -3.02 -27.21
N ARG A 127 35.16 -1.85 -27.02
CA ARG A 127 35.72 -1.05 -28.13
C ARG A 127 36.67 -1.82 -29.04
N ASN A 128 37.40 -2.77 -28.50
CA ASN A 128 38.37 -3.58 -29.23
C ASN A 128 37.89 -5.01 -29.51
N ASN A 129 36.64 -5.34 -29.14
CA ASN A 129 36.11 -6.68 -29.32
C ASN A 129 35.50 -6.79 -30.73
N ILE A 130 36.02 -7.72 -31.53
CA ILE A 130 35.48 -8.03 -32.85
C ILE A 130 34.53 -9.21 -32.72
N CYS A 131 33.27 -9.02 -33.12
CA CYS A 131 32.28 -10.10 -33.19
C CYS A 131 32.21 -10.65 -34.61
N MET A 132 32.75 -11.86 -34.81
CA MET A 132 32.64 -12.59 -36.07
C MET A 132 31.35 -13.42 -36.07
N LYS A 133 30.53 -13.28 -37.12
CA LYS A 133 29.29 -14.06 -37.29
C LYS A 133 29.42 -14.94 -38.53
N GLY A 134 28.89 -16.17 -38.46
CA GLY A 134 28.88 -17.11 -39.58
C GLY A 134 30.12 -18.01 -39.68
N VAL A 135 30.94 -18.08 -38.63
CA VAL A 135 32.01 -19.08 -38.52
C VAL A 135 31.36 -20.46 -38.33
N PRO A 136 31.69 -21.47 -39.16
CA PRO A 136 31.09 -22.80 -39.04
C PRO A 136 31.46 -23.46 -37.72
N THR A 137 30.44 -23.99 -37.04
CA THR A 137 30.58 -24.69 -35.76
C THR A 137 31.47 -25.93 -35.93
N GLY A 138 32.62 -25.96 -35.25
CA GLY A 138 33.62 -27.04 -35.37
C GLY A 138 35.01 -26.57 -35.80
N ALA A 139 35.14 -25.36 -36.36
CA ALA A 139 36.44 -24.71 -36.60
C ALA A 139 37.14 -24.24 -35.30
N GLU A 140 36.38 -24.17 -34.20
CA GLU A 140 36.82 -23.67 -32.89
C GLU A 140 37.75 -24.63 -32.13
N GLY A 141 37.85 -25.89 -32.57
CA GLY A 141 38.39 -26.99 -31.76
C GLY A 141 39.91 -27.17 -31.76
N THR A 142 40.65 -26.57 -32.70
CA THR A 142 42.09 -26.87 -32.83
C THR A 142 42.98 -25.64 -32.85
N ASP A 143 42.56 -24.53 -33.48
CA ASP A 143 43.30 -23.26 -33.41
C ASP A 143 42.44 -22.08 -33.94
N ILE A 144 41.83 -21.33 -33.01
CA ILE A 144 41.04 -20.13 -33.34
C ILE A 144 41.95 -19.04 -33.91
N GLU A 145 43.20 -18.95 -33.46
CA GLU A 145 44.14 -17.92 -33.90
C GLU A 145 44.51 -18.12 -35.37
N ALA A 146 44.84 -19.36 -35.76
CA ALA A 146 45.13 -19.70 -37.16
C ALA A 146 43.93 -19.44 -38.07
N SER A 147 42.71 -19.78 -37.62
CA SER A 147 41.47 -19.53 -38.37
C SER A 147 41.21 -18.04 -38.59
N VAL A 148 41.47 -17.22 -37.57
CA VAL A 148 41.33 -15.75 -37.64
C VAL A 148 42.40 -15.14 -38.56
N GLN A 149 43.64 -15.60 -38.49
CA GLN A 149 44.72 -15.14 -39.36
C GLN A 149 44.46 -15.45 -40.84
N ASP A 150 43.97 -16.65 -41.16
CA ASP A 150 43.62 -17.05 -42.53
C ASP A 150 42.46 -16.22 -43.11
N LEU A 151 41.43 -15.96 -42.28
CA LEU A 151 40.30 -15.11 -42.64
C LEU A 151 40.75 -13.68 -42.96
N PHE A 152 41.52 -13.05 -42.06
CA PHE A 152 42.02 -11.70 -42.27
C PHE A 152 43.03 -11.63 -43.44
N GLY A 153 43.87 -12.65 -43.61
CA GLY A 153 44.79 -12.75 -44.75
C GLY A 153 44.07 -12.81 -46.09
N THR A 154 42.95 -13.55 -46.13
CA THR A 154 42.11 -13.66 -47.33
C THR A 154 41.37 -12.34 -47.64
N ILE A 155 40.82 -11.67 -46.62
CA ILE A 155 40.00 -10.45 -46.81
C ILE A 155 40.86 -9.22 -47.12
N LEU A 156 42.03 -9.09 -46.47
CA LEU A 156 42.83 -7.87 -46.55
C LEU A 156 43.79 -7.84 -47.74
N GLU A 157 43.92 -8.94 -48.51
CA GLU A 157 44.82 -9.10 -49.67
C GLU A 157 46.27 -8.61 -49.42
N ALA A 158 46.66 -8.45 -48.15
CA ALA A 158 47.88 -7.79 -47.74
C ALA A 158 48.84 -8.80 -47.11
N SER A 159 50.07 -8.80 -47.63
CA SER A 159 51.22 -9.55 -47.10
C SER A 159 51.32 -9.41 -45.57
N PRO A 160 51.75 -10.46 -44.83
CA PRO A 160 51.57 -10.59 -43.39
C PRO A 160 52.52 -9.67 -42.63
N ILE A 161 52.18 -8.38 -42.52
CA ILE A 161 52.90 -7.40 -41.71
C ILE A 161 52.23 -7.21 -40.33
N TRP A 162 51.01 -7.69 -40.16
CA TRP A 162 50.26 -7.63 -38.90
C TRP A 162 50.71 -8.74 -37.94
N ARG A 163 51.86 -8.57 -37.27
CA ARG A 163 52.15 -9.33 -36.05
C ARG A 163 51.30 -8.75 -34.93
N PHE A 164 50.25 -9.46 -34.52
CA PHE A 164 49.57 -9.19 -33.27
C PHE A 164 50.58 -9.41 -32.14
N ARG A 165 51.07 -8.30 -31.58
CA ARG A 165 51.91 -8.31 -30.38
C ARG A 165 50.98 -7.97 -29.22
N TRP A 166 50.65 -8.98 -28.43
CA TRP A 166 49.99 -8.82 -27.14
C TRP A 166 50.98 -8.28 -26.10
#